data_AF-A0A954A0M2-F1
#
_entry.id   AF-A0A954A0M2-F1
#
_cell.length_a   1.000
_cell.length_b   1.000
_cell.length_c   1.000
_cell.angle_alpha   90.00
_cell.angle_beta   90.00
_cell.angle_gamma   90.00
#
_symmetry.space_group_name_H-M   'P 1'
#
loop_
_entity.id
_entity.type
_entity.pdbx_description
1 polymer ?
#
loop_
_entity_poly.entity_id
_entity_poly.type
_entity_poly.pdbx_seq_one_letter_code
_entity_poly.pdbx_strand_id
1 'polypeptide(L)'
;AQAIRAGDHQCIVAGGMESMTNAPYYLPQARAGQRLGHGTLVDGMIQDGLWDVYNDFHMGMTAELVADKYEVGREAQDAYAAESHRRAVAAIAAGAFAA
;
A
#
# COMPACT_ATOMS: atom_id res chain seq x y z
N ALA A 1 8.18 16.61 12.79
CA ALA A 1 7.80 18.02 13.02
C ALA A 1 7.36 18.29 14.47
N GLN A 2 6.48 17.46 15.06
CA GLN A 2 6.00 17.63 16.44
C GLN A 2 7.15 17.74 17.47
N ALA A 3 8.08 16.78 17.49
CA ALA A 3 9.17 16.76 18.47
C ALA A 3 10.12 17.97 18.39
N ILE A 4 10.32 18.54 17.19
CA ILE A 4 11.09 19.78 17.05
C ILE A 4 10.32 20.97 17.60
N ARG A 5 9.01 21.06 17.29
CA ARG A 5 8.13 22.14 17.81
C ARG A 5 7.98 22.09 19.33
N ALA A 6 7.99 20.90 19.92
CA ALA A 6 7.92 20.71 21.36
C ALA A 6 9.23 21.07 22.09
N GLY A 7 10.33 21.22 21.35
CA GLY A 7 11.66 21.48 21.92
C GLY A 7 12.41 20.22 22.34
N ASP A 8 11.87 19.03 22.06
CA ASP A 8 12.48 17.75 22.44
C ASP A 8 13.76 17.45 21.63
N HIS A 9 13.77 17.86 20.36
CA HIS A 9 14.89 17.65 19.44
C HIS A 9 15.12 18.85 18.53
N GLN A 10 16.37 19.04 18.07
CA GLN A 10 16.72 20.12 17.14
C GLN A 10 16.83 19.66 15.68
N CYS A 11 17.16 18.39 15.45
CA CYS A 11 17.29 17.80 14.12
C CYS A 11 16.85 16.33 14.16
N ILE A 12 16.10 15.90 13.15
CA ILE A 12 15.62 14.53 13.00
C ILE A 12 15.65 14.19 11.50
N VAL A 13 16.20 13.03 11.16
CA VAL A 13 16.03 12.42 9.83
C VAL A 13 14.74 11.61 9.85
N ALA A 14 13.80 11.96 8.98
CA ALA A 14 12.49 11.30 8.91
C ALA A 14 12.15 10.95 7.46
N GLY A 15 11.43 9.85 7.29
CA GLY A 15 11.01 9.31 6.00
C GLY A 15 10.38 7.93 6.20
N GLY A 16 10.34 7.14 5.13
CA GLY A 16 9.93 5.74 5.15
C GLY A 16 10.71 4.94 4.10
N MET A 17 10.72 3.63 4.26
CA MET A 17 11.34 2.69 3.33
C MET A 17 10.44 1.47 3.19
N GLU A 18 10.30 0.95 1.98
CA GLU A 18 9.40 -0.18 1.68
C GLU A 18 10.03 -1.05 0.59
N SER A 19 9.92 -2.38 0.72
CA SER A 19 10.29 -3.33 -0.33
C SER A 19 9.27 -4.46 -0.41
N MET A 20 8.20 -4.21 -1.16
CA MET A 20 7.10 -5.17 -1.30
C MET A 20 7.54 -6.47 -1.98
N THR A 21 8.50 -6.40 -2.90
CA THR A 21 9.07 -7.59 -3.57
C THR A 21 9.73 -8.57 -2.59
N ASN A 22 10.25 -8.08 -1.46
CA ASN A 22 10.93 -8.89 -0.46
C ASN A 22 10.02 -9.28 0.71
N ALA A 23 8.71 -9.00 0.63
CA ALA A 23 7.77 -9.40 1.66
C ALA A 23 7.72 -10.95 1.78
N PRO A 24 7.84 -11.50 3.00
CA PRO A 24 7.89 -12.95 3.19
C PRO A 24 6.48 -13.59 3.17
N TYR A 25 6.46 -14.92 3.06
CA TYR A 25 5.28 -15.72 3.38
C TYR A 25 5.32 -16.18 4.84
N TYR A 26 4.14 -16.29 5.46
CA TYR A 26 3.96 -16.78 6.82
C TYR A 26 3.35 -18.18 6.86
N LEU A 27 3.75 -18.94 7.88
CA LEU A 27 3.18 -20.25 8.23
C LEU A 27 2.66 -20.20 9.68
N PRO A 28 1.41 -19.78 9.91
CA PRO A 28 0.93 -19.44 11.26
C PRO A 28 1.04 -20.57 12.29
N GLN A 29 0.83 -21.82 11.84
CA GLN A 29 0.81 -23.00 12.71
C GLN A 29 2.16 -23.73 12.78
N ALA A 30 3.18 -23.27 12.05
CA ALA A 30 4.47 -23.98 11.97
C ALA A 30 5.16 -24.11 13.34
N ARG A 31 5.02 -23.10 14.21
CA ARG A 31 5.66 -23.11 15.53
C ARG A 31 5.09 -24.19 16.47
N ALA A 32 3.78 -24.37 16.48
CA ALA A 32 3.10 -25.34 17.35
C ALA A 32 2.99 -26.74 16.70
N GLY A 33 3.17 -26.82 15.38
CA GLY A 33 3.04 -28.03 14.58
C GLY A 33 1.62 -28.21 14.02
N GLN A 34 1.52 -28.44 12.71
CA GLN A 34 0.25 -28.64 11.99
C GLN A 34 -0.44 -29.98 12.32
N ARG A 35 0.33 -30.98 12.76
CA ARG A 35 -0.07 -32.37 13.06
C ARG A 35 -0.73 -33.13 11.90
N LEU A 36 -1.97 -32.78 11.53
CA LEU A 36 -2.75 -33.44 10.47
C LEU A 36 -3.75 -32.44 9.88
N GLY A 37 -3.78 -32.32 8.55
CA GLY A 37 -4.70 -31.42 7.82
C GLY A 37 -3.97 -30.47 6.88
N HIS A 38 -4.72 -29.63 6.16
CA HIS A 38 -4.17 -28.62 5.26
C HIS A 38 -3.57 -27.45 6.06
N GLY A 39 -2.48 -26.89 5.54
CA GLY A 39 -1.89 -25.65 6.01
C GLY A 39 -1.97 -24.57 4.93
N THR A 40 -1.95 -23.31 5.36
CA THR A 40 -1.99 -22.15 4.47
C THR A 40 -0.67 -21.41 4.54
N LEU A 41 -0.07 -21.15 3.36
CA LEU A 41 0.97 -20.14 3.22
C LEU A 41 0.29 -18.79 3.06
N VAL A 42 0.54 -17.89 4.00
CA VAL A 42 -0.07 -16.56 4.01
C VAL A 42 0.90 -15.57 3.38
N ASP A 43 0.45 -14.80 2.41
CA ASP A 43 1.25 -13.73 1.80
C ASP A 43 1.34 -12.53 2.75
N GLY A 44 2.55 -12.21 3.23
CA GLY A 44 2.75 -11.16 4.22
C GLY A 44 2.44 -9.75 3.68
N MET A 45 2.66 -9.50 2.39
CA MET A 45 2.32 -8.22 1.76
C MET A 45 0.81 -8.00 1.79
N ILE A 46 0.04 -9.04 1.46
CA ILE A 46 -1.42 -8.96 1.48
C ILE A 46 -1.92 -8.83 2.91
N GLN A 47 -1.50 -9.74 3.79
CA GLN A 47 -1.98 -9.83 5.16
C GLN A 47 -1.71 -8.55 5.98
N ASP A 48 -0.51 -7.98 5.87
CA ASP A 48 -0.08 -6.88 6.74
C ASP A 48 -0.31 -5.50 6.12
N GLY A 49 -0.43 -5.41 4.79
CA GLY A 49 -0.48 -4.14 4.06
C GLY A 49 -1.73 -3.88 3.23
N LEU A 50 -2.38 -4.92 2.69
CA LEU A 50 -3.40 -4.76 1.63
C LEU A 50 -4.75 -5.41 1.96
N TRP A 51 -4.89 -6.05 3.12
CA TRP A 51 -6.13 -6.68 3.57
C TRP A 51 -6.78 -5.89 4.70
N ASP A 52 -8.09 -5.64 4.60
CA ASP A 52 -8.83 -4.98 5.66
C ASP A 52 -9.09 -5.95 6.81
N VAL A 53 -8.53 -5.65 7.98
CA VAL A 53 -8.66 -6.52 9.16
C VAL A 53 -10.09 -6.56 9.74
N TYR A 54 -10.94 -5.59 9.40
CA TYR A 54 -12.28 -5.46 9.99
C TYR A 54 -13.39 -6.04 9.10
N ASN A 55 -13.23 -5.94 7.78
CA ASN A 55 -14.24 -6.27 6.79
C ASN A 55 -13.88 -7.47 5.91
N ASP A 56 -12.69 -8.05 6.11
CA ASP A 56 -12.21 -9.27 5.46
C ASP A 56 -12.23 -9.21 3.92
N PHE A 57 -11.66 -8.14 3.36
CA PHE A 57 -11.46 -8.01 1.92
C PHE A 57 -10.17 -7.26 1.57
N HIS A 58 -9.77 -7.33 0.31
CA HIS A 58 -8.64 -6.56 -0.21
C HIS A 58 -8.95 -5.05 -0.26
N MET A 59 -7.95 -4.18 -0.07
CA MET A 59 -8.08 -2.72 -0.16
C MET A 59 -8.73 -2.24 -1.47
N GLY A 60 -8.62 -3.00 -2.55
CA GLY A 60 -9.31 -2.72 -3.82
C GLY A 60 -10.83 -2.64 -3.67
N MET A 61 -11.43 -3.45 -2.79
CA MET A 61 -12.86 -3.37 -2.49
C MET A 61 -13.23 -2.07 -1.79
N THR A 62 -12.34 -1.48 -0.98
CA THR A 62 -12.60 -0.14 -0.42
C THR A 62 -12.71 0.91 -1.52
N ALA A 63 -11.88 0.79 -2.57
CA ALA A 63 -11.95 1.68 -3.73
C ALA A 63 -13.27 1.52 -4.48
N GLU A 64 -13.76 0.28 -4.67
CA GLU A 64 -15.09 0.03 -5.26
C GLU A 64 -16.21 0.63 -4.41
N LEU A 65 -16.17 0.46 -3.09
CA LEU A 65 -17.17 1.06 -2.18
C LEU A 65 -17.16 2.60 -2.24
N VAL A 66 -15.99 3.21 -2.40
CA VAL A 66 -15.87 4.67 -2.61
C VAL A 66 -16.41 5.05 -3.99
N ALA A 67 -16.07 4.30 -5.03
CA ALA A 67 -16.55 4.56 -6.39
C ALA A 67 -18.08 4.50 -6.45
N ASP A 68 -18.70 3.48 -5.86
CA ASP A 68 -20.16 3.35 -5.77
C ASP A 68 -20.78 4.50 -4.98
N LYS A 69 -20.23 4.82 -3.80
CA LYS A 69 -20.77 5.86 -2.92
C LYS A 69 -20.75 7.25 -3.54
N TYR A 70 -19.72 7.56 -4.33
CA TYR A 70 -19.51 8.87 -4.94
C TYR A 70 -19.77 8.87 -6.45
N GLU A 71 -20.34 7.79 -6.99
CA GLU A 71 -20.70 7.63 -8.40
C GLU A 71 -19.52 7.88 -9.35
N VAL A 72 -18.32 7.40 -8.99
CA VAL A 72 -17.11 7.54 -9.81
C VAL A 72 -17.08 6.44 -10.86
N GLY A 73 -17.65 6.75 -12.03
CA GLY A 73 -17.70 5.84 -13.16
C GLY A 73 -16.33 5.38 -13.67
N ARG A 74 -16.31 4.20 -14.30
CA ARG A 74 -15.09 3.57 -14.82
C ARG A 74 -14.33 4.47 -15.78
N GLU A 75 -15.04 5.17 -16.68
CA GLU A 75 -14.45 6.06 -17.66
C GLU A 75 -13.71 7.24 -16.99
N ALA A 76 -14.22 7.72 -15.85
CA ALA A 76 -13.58 8.79 -15.09
C ALA A 76 -12.30 8.29 -14.40
N GLN A 77 -12.32 7.08 -13.84
CA GLN A 77 -11.14 6.44 -13.25
C GLN A 77 -10.05 6.23 -14.31
N ASP A 78 -10.41 5.70 -15.48
CA ASP A 78 -9.49 5.46 -16.59
C ASP A 78 -8.92 6.78 -17.15
N ALA A 79 -9.75 7.82 -17.30
CA ALA A 79 -9.30 9.13 -17.75
C ALA A 79 -8.28 9.74 -16.79
N TYR A 80 -8.49 9.61 -15.48
CA TYR A 80 -7.54 10.06 -14.47
C TYR A 80 -6.23 9.28 -14.52
N ALA A 81 -6.29 7.95 -14.61
CA ALA A 81 -5.10 7.10 -14.71
C ALA A 81 -4.27 7.45 -15.96
N ALA A 82 -4.92 7.58 -17.12
CA ALA A 82 -4.25 7.95 -18.36
C ALA A 82 -3.56 9.32 -18.25
N GLU A 83 -4.21 10.30 -17.64
CA GLU A 83 -3.63 11.63 -17.43
C GLU A 83 -2.46 11.61 -16.45
N SER A 84 -2.57 10.85 -15.35
CA SER A 84 -1.46 10.64 -14.41
C SER A 84 -0.23 10.07 -15.12
N HIS A 85 -0.41 9.07 -15.98
CA HIS A 85 0.68 8.50 -16.78
C HIS A 85 1.30 9.51 -17.75
N ARG A 86 0.49 10.31 -18.46
CA ARG A 86 1.03 11.36 -19.35
C ARG A 86 1.88 12.36 -18.60
N ARG A 87 1.42 12.81 -17.42
CA ARG A 87 2.16 13.75 -16.56
C ARG A 87 3.48 13.15 -16.07
N ALA A 88 3.46 11.90 -15.63
CA ALA A 88 4.66 11.21 -15.17
C ALA A 88 5.72 11.12 -16.28
N VAL A 89 5.32 10.70 -17.48
CA VAL A 89 6.22 10.61 -18.65
C VAL A 89 6.79 11.98 -19.01
N ALA A 90 5.95 13.01 -19.06
CA ALA A 90 6.38 14.37 -19.37
C ALA A 90 7.37 14.91 -18.32
N ALA A 91 7.09 14.70 -17.03
CA ALA A 91 7.96 15.13 -15.93
C ALA A 91 9.32 14.44 -15.97
N ILE A 92 9.35 13.13 -16.25
CA ILE A 92 10.60 12.37 -16.41
C ILE A 92 11.39 12.90 -17.62
N ALA A 93 10.75 13.08 -18.78
CA ALA A 93 11.41 13.56 -19.99
C ALA A 93 11.96 14.99 -19.83
N ALA A 94 11.26 15.83 -19.07
CA ALA A 94 11.70 17.19 -18.75
C ALA A 94 12.77 17.26 -17.64
N GLY A 95 13.14 16.13 -17.03
CA GLY A 95 14.08 16.10 -15.92
C GLY A 95 13.54 16.71 -14.62
N ALA A 96 12.22 16.80 -14.45
CA ALA A 96 11.61 17.44 -13.28
C ALA A 96 11.89 16.71 -11.94
N PHE A 97 12.34 15.46 -12.02
CA PHE A 97 12.78 14.67 -10.87
C PHE A 97 14.31 14.56 -10.74
N ALA A 98 15.08 15.18 -11.64
CA ALA A 98 16.51 15.33 -11.46
C ALA A 98 16.76 16.44 -10.42
N ALA A 99 17.77 16.24 -9.57
CA ALA A 99 18.18 17.19 -8.53
C ALA A 99 18.91 18.40 -9.10
#